data_AF-A0A453L5B2-F1
#
_entry.id   AF-A0A453L5B2-F1
#
_cell.length_a   1.000
_cell.length_b   1.000
_cell.length_c   1.000
_cell.angle_alpha   90.00
_cell.angle_beta   90.00
_cell.angle_gamma   90.00
#
_symmetry.space_group_name_H-M   'P 1'
#
loop_
_entity.id
_entity.type
_entity.pdbx_description
1 polymer ?
#
loop_
_entity_poly.entity_id
_entity_poly.type
_entity_poly.pdbx_seq_one_letter_code
_entity_poly.pdbx_strand_id
1 'polypeptide(L)'
;QAAFDEYREKLEAARKEEGEARAAHAGKRNVLDGVRSTIGKLNQATSVEEIDELIVRKQRTMEHETISLKEEKLFIKEINDLKAQRKQACSNMGSEAEMSEAFHQKDHIHEQHKVFS
;
A
#
# COMPACT_ATOMS: atom_id res chain seq x y z
N GLN A 1 -35.33 38.91 26.26
CA GLN A 1 -35.47 37.44 26.21
C GLN A 1 -35.27 36.89 24.80
N ALA A 2 -36.17 37.15 23.84
CA ALA A 2 -36.20 36.46 22.54
C ALA A 2 -34.89 36.51 21.71
N ALA A 3 -34.21 37.65 21.65
CA ALA A 3 -32.95 37.78 20.89
C ALA A 3 -31.79 36.95 21.49
N PHE A 4 -31.80 36.69 22.80
CA PHE A 4 -30.78 35.90 23.47
C PHE A 4 -31.01 34.40 23.23
N ASP A 5 -32.28 33.97 23.21
CA ASP A 5 -32.67 32.60 22.86
C ASP A 5 -32.37 32.29 21.40
N GLU A 6 -32.67 33.20 20.47
CA GLU A 6 -32.35 33.06 19.04
C GLU A 6 -30.83 32.96 18.79
N TYR A 7 -30.03 33.76 19.51
CA TYR A 7 -28.57 33.68 19.42
C TYR A 7 -28.04 32.35 19.96
N ARG A 8 -28.61 31.84 21.05
CA ARG A 8 -28.25 30.53 21.60
C ARG A 8 -28.57 29.40 20.62
N GLU A 9 -29.74 29.41 20.00
CA GLU A 9 -30.12 28.40 19.00
C GLU A 9 -29.20 28.42 17.77
N LYS A 10 -28.83 29.60 17.26
CA LYS A 10 -27.87 29.73 16.16
C LYS A 10 -26.49 29.20 16.53
N LEU A 11 -26.03 29.46 17.75
CA LEU A 11 -24.74 28.95 18.25
C LEU A 11 -24.75 27.41 18.37
N GLU A 12 -25.85 26.84 18.88
CA GLU A 12 -26.00 25.39 18.99
C GLU A 12 -26.07 24.72 17.62
N ALA A 13 -26.81 25.31 16.67
CA ALA A 13 -26.85 24.85 15.30
C ALA A 13 -25.47 24.88 14.63
N ALA A 14 -24.74 26.00 14.76
CA ALA A 14 -23.39 26.14 14.21
C ALA A 14 -22.40 25.13 14.83
N ARG A 15 -22.49 24.85 16.14
CA ARG A 15 -21.67 23.83 16.80
C ARG A 15 -21.99 22.41 16.32
N LYS A 16 -23.26 22.12 16.07
CA LYS A 16 -23.69 20.84 15.54
C LYS A 16 -23.15 20.65 14.11
N GLU A 17 -23.30 21.66 13.26
CA GLU A 17 -22.78 21.65 11.89
C GLU A 17 -21.25 21.50 11.86
N GLU A 18 -20.52 22.22 12.72
CA GLU A 18 -19.06 22.08 12.87
C GLU A 18 -18.69 20.64 13.29
N GLY A 19 -19.43 20.06 14.24
CA GLY A 19 -19.22 18.68 14.70
C GLY A 19 -19.42 17.65 13.58
N GLU A 20 -20.51 17.80 12.81
CA GLU A 20 -20.84 16.93 11.67
C GLU A 20 -19.79 17.06 10.56
N ALA A 21 -19.37 18.28 10.23
CA ALA A 21 -18.30 18.53 9.27
C ALA A 21 -16.97 17.90 9.70
N ARG A 22 -16.59 18.04 10.97
CA ARG A 22 -15.38 17.43 11.52
C ARG A 22 -15.43 15.91 11.47
N ALA A 23 -16.56 15.31 11.83
CA ALA A 23 -16.75 13.86 11.75
C ALA A 23 -16.64 13.35 10.31
N ALA A 24 -17.26 14.04 9.35
CA ALA A 24 -17.16 13.72 7.94
C ALA A 24 -15.72 13.83 7.42
N HIS A 25 -14.98 14.86 7.83
CA HIS A 25 -13.56 15.01 7.49
C HIS A 25 -12.68 13.92 8.09
N ALA A 26 -12.91 13.55 9.35
CA ALA A 26 -12.18 12.46 10.00
C ALA A 26 -12.43 11.12 9.29
N GLY A 27 -13.68 10.83 8.91
CA GLY A 27 -14.04 9.65 8.12
C GLY A 27 -13.30 9.60 6.79
N LYS A 28 -13.32 10.69 6.01
CA LYS A 28 -12.59 10.80 4.74
C LYS A 28 -11.08 10.62 4.90
N ARG A 29 -10.50 11.17 5.98
CA ARG A 29 -9.08 11.03 6.27
C ARG A 29 -8.70 9.59 6.58
N ASN A 30 -9.48 8.88 7.38
CA ASN A 30 -9.24 7.47 7.67
C ASN A 30 -9.27 6.61 6.40
N VAL A 31 -10.22 6.88 5.48
CA VAL A 31 -10.27 6.20 4.18
C VAL A 31 -9.00 6.46 3.36
N LEU A 32 -8.56 7.72 3.28
CA LEU A 32 -7.32 8.08 2.57
C LEU A 32 -6.07 7.43 3.17
N ASP A 33 -5.96 7.41 4.50
CA ASP A 33 -4.85 6.77 5.19
C ASP A 33 -4.84 5.25 4.95
N GLY A 34 -6.03 4.62 4.90
CA GLY A 34 -6.20 3.22 4.49
C GLY A 34 -5.73 2.96 3.06
N VAL A 35 -6.18 3.77 2.09
CA VAL A 35 -5.75 3.67 0.69
C VAL A 35 -4.23 3.80 0.55
N ARG A 36 -3.62 4.78 1.23
CA ARG A 36 -2.17 4.99 1.21
C ARG A 36 -1.42 3.77 1.76
N SER A 37 -1.90 3.18 2.84
CA SER A 37 -1.32 1.96 3.43
C SER A 37 -1.37 0.80 2.44
N THR A 38 -2.51 0.58 1.81
CA THR A 38 -2.73 -0.48 0.82
C THR A 38 -1.82 -0.33 -0.41
N ILE A 39 -1.68 0.89 -0.94
CA ILE A 39 -0.74 1.18 -2.05
C ILE A 39 0.70 0.89 -1.65
N GLY A 40 1.10 1.24 -0.42
CA GLY A 40 2.45 0.97 0.09
C GLY A 40 2.76 -0.53 0.12
N LYS A 41 1.83 -1.35 0.63
CA LYS A 41 1.96 -2.81 0.66
C LYS A 41 2.02 -3.41 -0.75
N LEU A 42 1.20 -2.92 -1.68
CA LEU A 42 1.19 -3.38 -3.07
C LEU A 42 2.54 -3.14 -3.77
N ASN A 43 3.09 -1.92 -3.66
CA ASN A 43 4.37 -1.59 -4.30
C ASN A 43 5.52 -2.46 -3.75
N GLN A 44 5.47 -2.82 -2.46
CA GLN A 44 6.44 -3.74 -1.88
C GLN A 44 6.29 -5.16 -2.46
N ALA A 45 5.06 -5.65 -2.62
CA ALA A 45 4.80 -6.95 -3.25
C ALA A 45 5.32 -7.03 -4.68
N THR A 46 5.03 -6.02 -5.50
CA THR A 46 5.57 -5.92 -6.88
C THR A 46 7.10 -5.88 -6.87
N SER A 47 7.73 -5.18 -5.93
CA SER A 47 9.19 -5.16 -5.84
C SER A 47 9.80 -6.53 -5.47
N VAL A 48 9.09 -7.35 -4.69
CA VAL A 48 9.53 -8.72 -4.36
C VAL A 48 9.42 -9.62 -5.58
N GLU A 49 8.32 -9.53 -6.33
CA GLU A 49 8.13 -10.28 -7.58
C GLU A 49 9.20 -9.91 -8.62
N GLU A 50 9.52 -8.62 -8.80
CA GLU A 50 10.59 -8.16 -9.70
C GLU A 50 11.96 -8.73 -9.31
N ILE A 51 12.26 -8.81 -8.01
CA ILE A 51 13.50 -9.43 -7.50
C ILE A 51 13.51 -10.92 -7.82
N ASP A 52 12.38 -11.62 -7.63
CA ASP A 52 12.27 -13.05 -7.93
C ASP A 52 12.45 -13.35 -9.42
N GLU A 53 11.83 -12.56 -10.30
CA GLU A 53 12.02 -12.68 -11.75
C GLU A 53 13.49 -12.50 -12.16
N LEU A 54 14.20 -11.54 -11.55
CA LEU A 54 15.60 -11.29 -11.85
C LEU A 54 16.51 -12.43 -11.37
N ILE A 55 16.22 -13.02 -10.20
CA ILE A 55 16.91 -14.21 -9.70
C ILE A 55 16.72 -15.37 -10.68
N VAL A 56 15.47 -15.68 -11.06
CA VAL A 56 15.16 -16.77 -12.00
C VAL A 56 15.83 -16.55 -13.35
N ARG A 57 15.81 -15.33 -13.87
CA ARG A 57 16.48 -15.00 -15.15
C ARG A 57 17.98 -15.29 -15.09
N LYS A 58 18.67 -14.84 -14.03
CA LYS A 58 20.11 -15.07 -13.87
C LYS A 58 20.45 -16.55 -13.69
N GLN A 59 19.64 -17.28 -12.91
CA GLN A 59 19.79 -18.73 -12.77
C GLN A 59 19.62 -19.44 -14.12
N ARG A 60 18.58 -19.09 -14.87
CA ARG A 60 18.33 -19.66 -16.20
C ARG A 60 19.49 -19.42 -17.17
N THR A 61 20.04 -18.21 -17.17
CA THR A 61 21.22 -17.90 -17.99
C THR A 61 22.44 -18.72 -17.55
N MET A 62 22.68 -18.89 -16.24
CA MET A 62 23.77 -19.76 -15.77
C MET A 62 23.57 -21.24 -16.13
N GLU A 63 22.33 -21.73 -16.10
CA GLU A 63 22.01 -23.15 -16.31
C GLU A 63 21.93 -23.55 -17.78
N HIS A 64 21.55 -22.62 -18.66
CA HIS A 64 21.20 -22.92 -20.04
C HIS A 64 21.95 -22.12 -21.10
N GLU A 65 22.73 -21.11 -20.72
CA GLU A 65 23.55 -20.34 -21.64
C GLU A 65 25.04 -20.57 -21.37
N THR A 66 25.87 -20.47 -22.41
CA THR A 66 27.32 -20.52 -22.24
C THR A 66 27.82 -19.12 -21.89
N ILE A 67 28.26 -18.93 -20.65
CA ILE A 67 28.83 -17.69 -20.13
C ILE A 67 30.26 -17.91 -19.66
N SER A 68 31.03 -16.83 -19.53
CA SER A 68 32.38 -16.93 -18.97
C SER A 68 32.34 -17.21 -17.47
N LEU A 69 33.39 -17.85 -16.94
CA LEU A 69 33.54 -18.07 -15.49
C LEU A 69 33.50 -16.76 -14.68
N LYS A 70 33.89 -15.64 -15.29
CA LYS A 70 33.83 -14.32 -14.66
C LYS A 70 32.37 -13.84 -14.51
N GLU A 71 31.56 -14.03 -15.54
CA GLU A 71 30.13 -13.70 -15.52
C GLU A 71 29.37 -14.61 -14.56
N GLU A 72 29.70 -15.90 -14.55
CA GLU A 72 29.09 -16.86 -13.63
C GLU A 72 29.33 -16.48 -12.16
N LYS A 73 30.56 -16.10 -11.81
CA LYS A 73 30.90 -15.58 -10.46
C LYS A 73 30.16 -14.28 -10.12
N LEU A 74 29.97 -13.40 -11.10
CA LEU A 74 29.22 -12.17 -10.91
C LEU A 74 27.74 -12.48 -10.65
N PHE A 75 27.13 -13.37 -11.43
CA PHE A 75 25.74 -13.78 -11.22
C PHE A 75 25.51 -14.46 -9.88
N ILE A 76 26.44 -15.30 -9.41
CA ILE A 76 26.35 -15.88 -8.06
C ILE A 76 26.30 -14.78 -6.99
N LYS A 77 27.17 -13.77 -7.10
CA LYS A 77 27.18 -12.64 -6.17
C LYS A 77 25.86 -11.87 -6.24
N GLU A 78 25.42 -11.51 -7.44
CA GLU A 78 24.18 -10.75 -7.66
C GLU A 78 22.95 -11.51 -7.17
N ILE A 79 22.87 -12.83 -7.38
CA ILE A 79 21.79 -13.66 -6.85
C ILE A 79 21.77 -13.64 -5.32
N ASN A 80 22.93 -13.66 -4.67
CA ASN A 80 23.00 -13.58 -3.21
C ASN A 80 22.55 -12.20 -2.70
N ASP A 81 22.97 -11.13 -3.37
CA ASP A 81 22.57 -9.76 -3.03
C ASP A 81 21.05 -9.60 -3.23
N LEU A 82 20.49 -10.12 -4.32
CA LEU A 82 19.05 -10.11 -4.61
C LEU A 82 18.26 -10.92 -3.58
N LYS A 83 18.74 -12.10 -3.17
CA LYS A 83 18.11 -12.88 -2.09
C LYS A 83 18.09 -12.12 -0.76
N ALA A 84 19.15 -11.37 -0.46
CA ALA A 84 19.21 -10.52 0.73
C ALA A 84 18.20 -9.36 0.65
N GLN A 85 18.12 -8.69 -0.51
CA GLN A 85 17.13 -7.63 -0.77
C GLN A 85 15.70 -8.16 -0.66
N ARG A 86 15.42 -9.32 -1.26
CA ARG A 86 14.11 -9.99 -1.16
C ARG A 86 13.74 -10.27 0.30
N LYS A 87 14.67 -10.82 1.08
CA LYS A 87 14.45 -11.09 2.51
C LYS A 87 14.15 -9.80 3.29
N GLN A 88 14.86 -8.72 3.00
CA GLN A 88 14.62 -7.42 3.62
C GLN A 88 13.25 -6.85 3.22
N ALA A 89 12.89 -6.91 1.94
CA ALA A 89 11.59 -6.49 1.43
C ALA A 89 10.45 -7.29 2.08
N CYS A 90 10.58 -8.62 2.16
CA CYS A 90 9.62 -9.48 2.85
C CYS A 90 9.57 -9.25 4.37
N SER A 91 10.66 -8.84 5.00
CA SER A 91 10.68 -8.52 6.44
C SER A 91 10.04 -7.16 6.74
N ASN A 92 10.07 -6.24 5.76
CA ASN A 92 9.37 -4.96 5.82
C ASN A 92 7.88 -5.11 5.46
N MET A 93 7.53 -6.13 4.67
CA MET A 93 6.15 -6.54 4.43
C MET A 93 5.62 -7.29 5.65
N GLY A 94 4.40 -6.93 6.09
CA GLY A 94 3.62 -7.77 6.98
C GLY A 94 3.34 -9.15 6.38
N SER A 95 2.64 -10.03 7.11
CA SER A 95 2.37 -11.40 6.65
C SER A 95 1.66 -11.47 5.29
N GLU A 96 1.81 -12.57 4.55
CA GLU A 96 1.10 -12.81 3.26
C GLU A 96 -0.42 -12.56 3.35
N ALA A 97 -1.03 -12.85 4.50
CA ALA A 97 -2.44 -12.58 4.74
C ALA A 97 -2.77 -11.08 4.69
N GLU A 98 -1.91 -10.23 5.26
CA GLU A 98 -2.08 -8.77 5.27
C GLU A 98 -1.91 -8.15 3.88
N MET A 99 -1.28 -8.88 2.96
CA MET A 99 -1.06 -8.47 1.57
C MET A 99 -2.27 -8.84 0.70
N SER A 100 -2.75 -10.08 0.80
CA SER A 100 -3.97 -10.53 0.13
C SER A 100 -5.18 -9.69 0.56
N GLU A 101 -5.28 -9.39 1.86
CA GLU A 101 -6.29 -8.47 2.38
C GLU A 101 -6.14 -7.05 1.81
N ALA A 102 -4.91 -6.56 1.61
CA ALA A 102 -4.66 -5.25 0.99
C ALA A 102 -5.14 -5.22 -0.48
N PHE A 103 -4.87 -6.28 -1.26
CA PHE A 103 -5.39 -6.41 -2.63
C PHE A 103 -6.93 -6.36 -2.64
N HIS A 104 -7.58 -7.15 -1.78
CA HIS A 104 -9.04 -7.18 -1.67
C HIS A 104 -9.64 -5.86 -1.19
N GLN A 105 -9.00 -5.16 -0.24
CA GLN A 105 -9.44 -3.85 0.23
C GLN A 105 -9.39 -2.80 -0.88
N LYS A 106 -8.34 -2.80 -1.72
CA LYS A 106 -8.25 -1.89 -2.88
C LYS A 106 -9.37 -2.16 -3.89
N ASP A 107 -9.64 -3.42 -4.20
CA ASP A 107 -10.70 -3.78 -5.15
C ASP A 107 -12.08 -3.39 -4.60
N HIS A 108 -12.29 -3.54 -3.29
CA HIS A 108 -13.50 -3.06 -2.63
C HIS A 108 -13.65 -1.53 -2.70
N ILE A 109 -12.57 -0.78 -2.45
CA ILE A 109 -12.58 0.69 -2.56
C ILE A 109 -12.81 1.14 -4.01
N HIS A 110 -12.23 0.43 -4.98
CA HIS A 110 -12.43 0.71 -6.40
C HIS A 110 -13.90 0.54 -6.80
N GLU A 111 -14.55 -0.55 -6.35
CA GLU A 111 -15.98 -0.77 -6.58
C GLU A 111 -16.86 0.26 -5.86
N GLN A 112 -16.53 0.65 -4.61
CA GLN A 112 -17.25 1.71 -3.91
C GLN A 112 -17.21 3.05 -4.66
N HIS A 113 -16.04 3.45 -5.19
CA HIS A 113 -15.92 4.69 -5.98
C HIS A 113 -16.75 4.66 -7.26
N LYS A 114 -16.92 3.48 -7.87
CA LYS A 114 -17.70 3.29 -9.09
C LYS A 114 -19.20 3.50 -8.89
N VAL A 115 -19.70 3.26 -7.67
CA VAL A 115 -21.12 3.44 -7.30
C VAL A 115 -21.48 4.90 -7.00
N PHE A 116 -20.49 5.73 -6.67
CA PHE A 116 -20.67 7.18 -6.44
C PHE A 116 -20.34 8.05 -7.67
N SER A 117 -20.05 7.42 -8.82
CA SER A 117 -19.79 8.06 -10.13
C SER A 117 -21.01 7.96 -11.03
#